data_AF-A0A8C4Y7N8-F1
#
_entry.id   AF-A0A8C4Y7N8-F1
#
_cell.length_a   1.000
_cell.length_b   1.000
_cell.length_c   1.000
_cell.angle_alpha   90.00
_cell.angle_beta   90.00
_cell.angle_gamma   90.00
#
_symmetry.space_group_name_H-M   'P 1'
#
loop_
_entity.id
_entity.type
_entity.pdbx_description
1 polymer ?
#
loop_
_entity_poly.entity_id
_entity_poly.type
_entity_poly.pdbx_seq_one_letter_code
_entity_poly.pdbx_strand_id
1 'polypeptide(L)'
;MEKKQVLKRLYVGGLGHTVSEAELQERFSKFGNVTDAEIVIRKDDQGNPMKTFAYINISISEADLKRCKYTNYICCNSQSFLVGR
;
A
#
# COMPACT_ATOMS: atom_id res chain seq x y z
N MET A 1 12.94 -17.26 18.29
CA MET A 1 11.70 -16.48 18.11
C MET A 1 11.31 -16.56 16.66
N GLU A 2 10.27 -17.33 16.35
CA GLU A 2 9.74 -17.46 15.00
C GLU A 2 9.03 -16.16 14.63
N LYS A 3 9.56 -15.41 13.65
CA LYS A 3 8.90 -14.20 13.14
C LYS A 3 7.69 -14.64 12.32
N LYS A 4 6.54 -14.78 12.98
CA LYS A 4 5.28 -15.15 12.33
C LYS A 4 4.86 -14.02 11.38
N GLN A 5 5.01 -14.26 10.09
CA GLN A 5 4.51 -13.38 9.05
C GLN A 5 3.04 -13.68 8.81
N VAL A 6 2.21 -12.63 8.78
CA VAL A 6 0.80 -12.73 8.44
C VAL A 6 0.57 -12.07 7.10
N LEU A 7 -0.19 -12.75 6.24
CA LEU A 7 -0.67 -12.15 5.00
C LEU A 7 -1.73 -11.10 5.35
N LYS A 8 -1.51 -9.87 4.90
CA LYS A 8 -2.39 -8.74 5.10
C LYS A 8 -2.64 -8.05 3.77
N ARG A 9 -3.91 -7.76 3.50
CA ARG A 9 -4.33 -6.92 2.39
C ARG A 9 -4.43 -5.48 2.87
N LEU A 10 -3.54 -4.62 2.37
CA LEU A 10 -3.51 -3.19 2.64
C LEU A 10 -4.28 -2.46 1.56
N TYR A 11 -5.06 -1.47 1.98
CA TYR A 11 -5.68 -0.50 1.08
C TYR A 11 -4.86 0.78 1.07
N VAL A 12 -4.55 1.25 -0.13
CA VAL A 12 -3.64 2.36 -0.38
C VAL A 12 -4.39 3.38 -1.25
N GLY A 13 -5.06 4.34 -0.61
CA GLY A 13 -5.79 5.41 -1.29
C GLY A 13 -4.98 6.70 -1.39
N GLY A 14 -5.34 7.60 -2.31
CA GLY A 14 -4.62 8.87 -2.51
C GLY A 14 -3.33 8.67 -3.30
N LEU A 15 -3.31 7.69 -4.21
CA LEU A 15 -2.16 7.48 -5.06
C LEU A 15 -2.16 8.50 -6.20
N GLY A 16 -0.96 8.99 -6.52
CA GLY A 16 -0.74 9.78 -7.72
C GLY A 16 -0.99 8.94 -8.98
N HIS A 17 -1.28 9.60 -10.08
CA HIS A 17 -1.63 8.95 -11.35
C HIS A 17 -0.40 8.27 -11.99
N THR A 18 0.78 8.58 -11.47
CA THR A 18 2.09 8.10 -11.87
C THR A 18 2.58 6.92 -11.02
N VAL A 19 1.85 6.53 -9.98
CA VAL A 19 2.23 5.39 -9.14
C VAL A 19 2.07 4.09 -9.91
N SER A 20 3.12 3.26 -9.85
CA SER A 20 3.16 1.93 -10.46
C SER A 20 3.23 0.85 -9.37
N GLU A 21 2.84 -0.36 -9.73
CA GLU A 21 2.87 -1.52 -8.82
C GLU A 21 4.29 -1.78 -8.30
N ALA A 22 5.31 -1.58 -9.14
CA ALA A 22 6.72 -1.71 -8.76
C ALA A 22 7.12 -0.73 -7.63
N GLU A 23 6.73 0.55 -7.74
CA GLU A 23 6.99 1.57 -6.71
C GLU A 23 6.35 1.18 -5.37
N LEU A 24 5.12 0.67 -5.42
CA LEU A 24 4.45 0.16 -4.25
C LEU A 24 5.19 -1.06 -3.68
N GLN A 25 5.48 -2.05 -4.53
CA GLN A 25 6.21 -3.25 -4.14
C GLN A 25 7.54 -2.91 -3.46
N GLU A 26 8.38 -2.04 -4.03
CA GLU A 26 9.65 -1.64 -3.44
C GLU A 26 9.50 -0.94 -2.09
N ARG A 27 8.52 -0.04 -1.95
CA ARG A 27 8.24 0.66 -0.68
C ARG A 27 7.81 -0.30 0.42
N PHE A 28 6.89 -1.21 0.09
CA PHE A 28 6.32 -2.17 1.03
C PHE A 28 7.27 -3.35 1.29
N SER A 29 8.17 -3.66 0.33
CA SER A 29 9.19 -4.71 0.45
C SER A 29 10.15 -4.50 1.62
N LYS A 30 10.29 -3.25 2.11
CA LYS A 30 11.11 -2.93 3.30
C LYS A 30 10.51 -3.41 4.61
N PHE A 31 9.19 -3.63 4.66
CA PHE A 31 8.46 -4.02 5.87
C PHE A 31 8.06 -5.50 5.85
N GLY A 32 7.85 -6.07 4.67
CA GLY A 32 7.44 -7.45 4.47
C GLY A 32 7.52 -7.83 3.01
N ASN A 33 7.18 -9.07 2.66
CA ASN A 33 7.24 -9.52 1.27
C ASN A 33 5.90 -9.25 0.56
N VAL A 34 5.91 -8.39 -0.46
CA VAL A 34 4.71 -8.09 -1.24
C VAL A 34 4.44 -9.26 -2.17
N THR A 35 3.26 -9.85 -2.04
CA THR A 35 2.81 -10.98 -2.85
C THR A 35 2.09 -10.51 -4.10
N ASP A 36 1.28 -9.46 -3.97
CA ASP A 36 0.43 -8.97 -5.04
C ASP A 36 0.11 -7.48 -4.82
N ALA A 37 0.02 -6.70 -5.89
CA ALA A 37 -0.34 -5.30 -5.84
C ALA A 37 -1.29 -5.02 -7.01
N GLU A 38 -2.49 -4.52 -6.72
CA GLU A 38 -3.52 -4.24 -7.71
C GLU A 38 -3.83 -2.74 -7.66
N ILE A 39 -3.52 -2.02 -8.73
CA ILE A 39 -3.84 -0.60 -8.85
C ILE A 39 -5.15 -0.42 -9.59
N VAL A 40 -6.07 0.31 -8.97
CA VAL A 40 -7.37 0.66 -9.53
C VAL A 40 -7.45 2.17 -9.72
N ILE A 41 -7.58 2.57 -10.98
CA ILE A 41 -7.74 3.98 -11.37
C ILE A 41 -9.20 4.20 -11.75
N ARG A 42 -9.93 4.98 -10.95
CA ARG A 42 -11.24 5.48 -11.32
C ARG A 42 -11.07 6.66 -12.26
N LYS A 43 -11.61 6.51 -13.47
CA LYS A 43 -11.66 7.54 -14.50
C LYS A 43 -13.07 8.11 -14.56
N ASP A 44 -13.17 9.40 -14.83
CA ASP A 44 -14.42 10.09 -15.13
C ASP A 44 -14.93 9.73 -16.54
N ASP A 45 -16.12 10.20 -16.92
CA ASP A 45 -16.72 10.00 -18.25
C ASP A 45 -15.80 10.53 -19.38
N GLN A 46 -15.05 11.59 -19.10
CA GLN A 46 -14.04 12.15 -20.00
C GLN A 46 -12.71 11.37 -20.04
N GLY A 47 -12.59 10.25 -19.33
CA GLY A 47 -11.36 9.44 -19.25
C GLY A 47 -10.30 10.00 -18.30
N ASN A 48 -10.58 11.11 -17.61
CA ASN A 48 -9.66 11.72 -16.66
C ASN A 48 -9.58 10.90 -15.36
N PRO A 49 -8.38 10.50 -14.90
CA PRO A 49 -8.21 9.84 -13.61
C PRO A 49 -8.66 10.77 -12.46
N MET A 50 -9.72 10.38 -11.76
CA MET A 50 -10.30 11.11 -10.63
C MET A 50 -9.77 10.61 -9.29
N LYS A 51 -9.70 9.28 -9.13
CA LYS A 51 -9.26 8.64 -7.88
C LYS A 51 -8.46 7.40 -8.20
N THR A 52 -7.23 7.37 -7.71
CA THR A 52 -6.38 6.18 -7.78
C THR A 52 -6.23 5.59 -6.40
N PHE A 53 -6.49 4.30 -6.29
CA PHE A 53 -6.25 3.51 -5.09
C PHE A 53 -5.65 2.16 -5.48
N ALA A 54 -4.94 1.52 -4.56
CA ALA A 54 -4.37 0.21 -4.77
C ALA A 54 -4.67 -0.72 -3.60
N TYR A 55 -4.76 -2.01 -3.90
CA TYR A 55 -4.79 -3.08 -2.92
C TYR A 55 -3.46 -3.81 -2.97
N ILE A 56 -2.81 -3.97 -1.82
CA ILE A 56 -1.52 -4.64 -1.73
C ILE A 56 -1.63 -5.81 -0.79
N ASN A 57 -1.39 -7.03 -1.28
CA ASN A 57 -1.18 -8.19 -0.43
C ASN A 57 0.29 -8.26 -0.04
N ILE A 58 0.56 -8.20 1.25
CA ILE A 58 1.91 -8.28 1.82
C ILE A 58 1.94 -9.31 2.94
N SER A 59 3.00 -10.12 3.01
CA SER A 59 3.33 -10.92 4.18
C SER A 59 4.23 -10.11 5.11
N ILE A 60 3.63 -9.58 6.16
CA ILE A 60 4.29 -8.71 7.14
C ILE A 60 4.22 -9.33 8.53
N SER A 61 5.27 -9.19 9.32
CA SER A 61 5.25 -9.65 10.72
C SER A 61 4.41 -8.70 11.57
N GLU A 62 3.80 -9.17 12.65
CA GLU A 62 3.00 -8.30 13.55
C GLU A 62 3.80 -7.11 14.09
N ALA A 63 5.11 -7.27 14.33
CA ALA A 63 6.00 -6.20 14.77
C ALA A 63 6.15 -5.09 13.71
N ASP A 64 6.42 -5.49 12.46
CA ASP A 64 6.55 -4.57 11.33
C ASP A 64 5.22 -3.93 10.96
N LEU A 65 4.10 -4.65 11.09
CA LEU A 65 2.76 -4.11 10.90
C LEU A 65 2.49 -2.99 11.92
N LYS A 66 2.82 -3.20 13.20
CA LYS A 66 2.73 -2.15 14.22
C LYS A 66 3.60 -0.97 13.79
N ARG A 67 4.86 -1.20 13.42
CA ARG A 67 5.78 -0.14 12.98
C ARG A 67 5.26 0.63 11.77
N CYS A 68 4.69 -0.05 10.79
CA CYS A 68 4.04 0.49 9.60
C CYS A 68 2.83 1.37 9.95
N LYS A 69 2.02 1.00 10.95
CA LYS A 69 0.88 1.80 11.42
C LYS A 69 1.30 3.04 12.21
N TYR A 70 2.34 2.92 13.04
CA TYR A 70 2.82 4.02 13.89
C TYR A 70 3.77 4.97 13.16
N THR A 71 4.47 4.48 12.13
CA THR A 71 5.32 5.31 11.31
C THR A 71 4.47 5.94 10.21
N ASN A 72 4.34 7.26 10.25
CA ASN A 72 3.69 8.07 9.21
C ASN A 72 4.47 8.03 7.86
N TYR A 73 5.44 7.11 7.72
CA TYR A 73 6.51 7.08 6.73
C TYR A 73 6.22 6.23 5.49
N ILE A 74 5.11 5.50 5.46
CA ILE A 74 4.72 4.78 4.24
C ILE A 74 3.98 5.69 3.26
N CYS A 75 3.86 6.97 3.61
CA CYS A 75 3.38 8.08 2.79
C CYS A 75 4.18 8.22 1.49
N CYS A 76 3.63 7.70 0.40
CA CYS A 76 3.99 8.13 -0.93
C CYS A 76 3.59 9.61 -1.08
N ASN A 77 4.57 10.49 -0.86
CA ASN A 77 4.59 11.89 -1.28
C ASN A 77 3.41 12.78 -0.84
N SER A 78 3.19 12.95 0.47
CA SER A 78 2.25 13.94 1.06
C SER A 78 0.78 13.50 1.28
N GLN A 79 0.43 12.22 1.21
CA GLN A 79 -0.92 11.75 1.58
C GLN A 79 -0.96 10.59 2.59
N SER A 80 -1.63 10.85 3.71
CA SER A 80 -1.83 9.96 4.85
C SER A 80 -2.66 8.72 4.46
N PHE A 81 -2.18 7.53 4.79
CA PHE A 81 -2.89 6.28 4.51
C PHE A 81 -3.87 5.91 5.62
N LEU A 82 -5.10 5.55 5.25
CA LEU A 82 -6.05 4.85 6.10
C LEU A 82 -5.86 3.35 5.89
N VAL A 83 -5.14 2.68 6.80
CA VAL A 83 -5.18 1.22 6.90
C VAL A 83 -6.54 0.86 7.49
N GLY A 84 -7.54 0.69 6.61
CA GLY A 84 -8.89 0.28 6.97
C GLY A 84 -8.87 -1.02 7.80
N ARG A 85 -9.79 -1.08 8.78
CA ARG A 85 -9.95 -2.20 9.72
C ARG A 85 -10.29 -3.50 9.02
#